data_AF-A0A7Y9IS97-F1
#
_entry.id   AF-A0A7Y9IS97-F1
#
_cell.length_a   1.000
_cell.length_b   1.000
_cell.length_c   1.000
_cell.angle_alpha   90.00
_cell.angle_beta   90.00
_cell.angle_gamma   90.00
#
_symmetry.space_group_name_H-M   'P 1'
#
loop_
_entity.id
_entity.type
_entity.pdbx_description
1 polymer ?
#
loop_
_entity_poly.entity_id
_entity_poly.type
_entity_poly.pdbx_seq_one_letter_code
_entity_poly.pdbx_strand_id
1 'polypeptide(L)'
;MAMCLQSLVHTFEITLRNRIHVSLSRQASMAAGEPATSVAWYDHKAGWMILYGETFEKVEKILCANSGLRLAVLPPPGRVVASLSFGVWPNVLDSQLPTPAIEATTFVDVFPAHPRARQHWRFQPNRKETVAVVKDAQNWRNRLSHCKPVWSEGWFRSSPAQHWSDMLQRVMSRRQRILQVMAWMCPQTAQVHRHGFQGRLFDQLVQDAAVFAYVSQPLAPWSEGVPISDNAGLALYKQRR
;
A
#
# COMPACT_ATOMS: atom_id res chain seq x y z
N MET A 1 3.58 -11.68 12.60
CA MET A 1 3.43 -11.44 11.15
C MET A 1 2.60 -10.18 10.84
N ALA A 2 1.40 -10.03 11.43
CA ALA A 2 0.53 -8.87 11.18
C ALA A 2 1.21 -7.50 11.45
N MET A 3 1.93 -7.37 12.56
CA MET A 3 2.65 -6.12 12.90
C MET A 3 3.72 -5.74 11.86
N CYS A 4 4.46 -6.72 11.33
CA CYS A 4 5.49 -6.48 10.32
C CYS A 4 4.89 -5.98 9.00
N LEU A 5 3.74 -6.54 8.62
CA LEU A 5 2.98 -6.13 7.44
C LEU A 5 2.32 -4.77 7.64
N GLN A 6 1.83 -4.47 8.85
CA GLN A 6 1.22 -3.18 9.16
C GLN A 6 2.21 -2.03 8.96
N SER A 7 3.46 -2.20 9.44
CA SER A 7 4.52 -1.23 9.20
C SER A 7 4.78 -1.01 7.71
N LEU A 8 4.85 -2.08 6.89
CA LEU A 8 5.05 -1.96 5.44
C LEU A 8 3.94 -1.13 4.80
N VAL A 9 2.69 -1.48 5.09
CA VAL A 9 1.53 -0.91 4.42
C VAL A 9 1.31 0.55 4.83
N HIS A 10 1.58 0.92 6.08
CA HIS A 10 1.56 2.33 6.50
C HIS A 10 2.66 3.16 5.83
N THR A 11 3.89 2.66 5.79
CA THR A 11 4.99 3.35 5.10
C THR A 11 4.69 3.51 3.60
N PHE A 12 4.09 2.48 2.98
CA PHE A 12 3.62 2.53 1.60
C PHE A 12 2.57 3.63 1.41
N GLU A 13 1.52 3.67 2.25
CA GLU A 13 0.45 4.68 2.18
C GLU A 13 1.00 6.11 2.28
N ILE A 14 1.87 6.37 3.26
CA ILE A 14 2.48 7.70 3.48
C ILE A 14 3.32 8.11 2.27
N THR A 15 4.14 7.19 1.75
CA THR A 15 5.01 7.46 0.59
C THR A 15 4.15 7.78 -0.63
N LEU A 16 3.16 6.92 -0.93
CA LEU A 16 2.26 7.09 -2.06
C LEU A 16 1.53 8.43 -2.01
N ARG A 17 0.88 8.73 -0.88
CA ARG A 17 0.15 9.98 -0.66
C ARG A 17 1.03 11.20 -0.92
N ASN A 18 2.21 11.23 -0.32
CA ASN A 18 3.09 12.39 -0.41
C ASN A 18 3.58 12.59 -1.86
N ARG A 19 3.90 11.50 -2.57
CA ARG A 19 4.28 11.57 -3.99
C ARG A 19 3.14 12.07 -4.87
N ILE A 20 1.93 11.56 -4.69
CA ILE A 20 0.73 12.02 -5.41
C ILE A 20 0.52 13.50 -5.15
N HIS A 21 0.53 13.93 -3.88
CA HIS A 21 0.29 15.32 -3.53
C HIS A 21 1.33 16.26 -4.15
N VAL A 22 2.62 15.92 -4.11
CA VAL A 22 3.69 16.73 -4.71
C VAL A 22 3.52 16.80 -6.23
N SER A 23 3.22 15.68 -6.90
CA SER A 23 3.04 15.67 -8.36
C SER A 23 1.85 16.53 -8.78
N LEU A 24 0.68 16.33 -8.16
CA LEU A 24 -0.52 17.08 -8.51
C LEU A 24 -0.40 18.55 -8.12
N SER A 25 0.30 18.88 -7.03
CA SER A 25 0.58 20.28 -6.68
C SER A 25 1.43 20.98 -7.73
N ARG A 26 2.48 20.31 -8.23
CA ARG A 26 3.35 20.85 -9.29
C ARG A 26 2.58 21.04 -10.59
N GLN A 27 1.80 20.05 -10.99
CA GLN A 27 1.02 20.14 -12.22
C GLN A 27 -0.07 21.23 -12.12
N ALA A 28 -0.70 21.39 -10.95
CA ALA A 28 -1.67 22.45 -10.70
C ALA A 28 -1.05 23.84 -10.74
N SER A 29 0.09 24.02 -10.08
CA SER A 29 0.72 25.32 -9.96
C SER A 29 1.49 25.72 -11.23
N MET A 30 2.03 24.77 -11.99
CA MET A 30 2.63 25.03 -13.30
C MET A 30 1.60 25.62 -14.27
N ALA A 31 0.33 25.19 -14.18
CA ALA A 31 -0.75 25.81 -14.95
C ALA A 31 -1.02 27.27 -14.54
N ALA A 32 -0.62 27.66 -13.32
CA ALA A 32 -0.73 29.01 -12.77
C ALA A 32 0.56 29.85 -12.87
N GLY A 33 1.65 29.30 -13.42
CA GLY A 33 2.89 30.03 -13.72
C GLY A 33 4.09 29.75 -12.81
N GLU A 34 3.91 29.18 -11.62
CA GLU A 34 5.02 28.88 -10.69
C GLU A 34 4.93 27.46 -10.11
N PRO A 35 6.00 26.65 -10.16
CA PRO A 35 6.00 25.30 -9.59
C PRO A 35 6.04 25.32 -8.06
N ALA A 36 5.00 24.77 -7.43
CA ALA A 36 4.84 24.65 -5.99
C ALA A 36 4.66 23.18 -5.61
N THR A 37 5.14 22.81 -4.43
CA THR A 37 5.12 21.42 -3.94
C THR A 37 3.91 21.08 -3.10
N SER A 38 3.10 22.08 -2.73
CA SER A 38 1.92 21.93 -1.88
C SER A 38 0.85 22.95 -2.26
N VAL A 39 -0.13 22.51 -3.06
CA VAL A 39 -1.28 23.31 -3.51
C VAL A 39 -2.58 22.53 -3.28
N ALA A 40 -3.68 23.25 -3.08
CA ALA A 40 -5.02 22.68 -2.92
C ALA A 40 -5.62 22.20 -4.26
N TRP A 41 -4.91 21.31 -4.97
CA TRP A 41 -5.35 20.78 -6.28
C TRP A 41 -6.69 20.03 -6.22
N TYR A 42 -7.07 19.54 -5.05
CA TYR A 42 -8.32 18.81 -4.78
C TYR A 42 -9.52 19.74 -4.58
N ASP A 43 -9.28 21.04 -4.44
CA ASP A 43 -10.32 22.02 -4.16
C ASP A 43 -11.04 22.40 -5.45
N HIS A 44 -12.30 22.01 -5.55
CA HIS A 44 -13.12 22.32 -6.73
C HIS A 44 -13.27 23.84 -6.97
N LYS A 45 -13.15 24.68 -5.92
CA LYS A 45 -13.20 26.14 -6.08
C LYS A 45 -11.91 26.73 -6.65
N ALA A 46 -10.79 26.02 -6.52
CA ALA A 46 -9.54 26.40 -7.18
C ALA A 46 -9.54 26.04 -8.68
N GLY A 47 -10.49 25.20 -9.12
CA GLY A 47 -10.79 24.97 -10.54
C GLY A 47 -9.82 24.08 -11.31
N TRP A 48 -8.75 23.56 -10.70
CA TRP A 48 -7.77 22.73 -11.42
C TRP A 48 -8.21 21.27 -11.62
N MET A 49 -8.78 20.65 -10.58
CA MET A 49 -9.28 19.28 -10.66
C MET A 49 -10.59 19.15 -9.89
N ILE A 50 -11.56 18.49 -10.51
CA ILE A 50 -12.85 18.22 -9.89
C ILE A 50 -12.82 16.76 -9.43
N LEU A 51 -12.92 16.57 -8.12
CA LEU A 51 -13.12 15.25 -7.52
C LEU A 51 -14.60 14.87 -7.56
N TYR A 52 -14.89 13.58 -7.60
CA TYR A 52 -16.26 13.06 -7.62
C TYR A 52 -16.47 11.94 -6.59
N GLY A 53 -17.74 11.71 -6.24
CA GLY A 53 -18.17 10.62 -5.35
C GLY A 53 -17.57 10.70 -3.94
N GLU A 54 -17.30 9.54 -3.34
CA GLU A 54 -16.80 9.43 -1.95
C GLU A 54 -15.48 10.19 -1.71
N THR A 55 -14.64 10.33 -2.74
CA THR A 55 -13.39 11.09 -2.63
C THR A 55 -13.66 12.58 -2.43
N PHE A 56 -14.61 13.14 -3.19
CA PHE A 56 -15.05 14.51 -3.04
C PHE A 56 -15.67 14.76 -1.66
N GLU A 57 -16.59 13.88 -1.24
CA GLU A 57 -17.24 13.99 0.07
C GLU A 57 -16.24 13.99 1.23
N LYS A 58 -15.19 13.15 1.15
CA LYS A 58 -14.12 13.12 2.15
C LYS A 58 -13.32 14.41 2.21
N VAL A 59 -13.05 15.04 1.06
CA VAL A 59 -12.36 16.33 0.99
C VAL A 59 -13.26 17.44 1.52
N GLU A 60 -14.51 17.52 1.09
CA GLU A 60 -15.46 18.53 1.56
C GLU A 60 -15.73 18.41 3.06
N LYS A 61 -15.79 17.20 3.62
CA LYS A 61 -15.90 17.00 5.07
C LYS A 61 -14.74 17.62 5.86
N ILE A 62 -13.58 17.82 5.25
CA ILE A 62 -12.42 18.49 5.86
C ILE A 62 -12.48 20.01 5.63
N LEU A 63 -12.98 20.45 4.47
CA LEU A 63 -13.03 21.86 4.08
C LEU A 63 -14.27 22.61 4.61
N CYS A 64 -15.30 21.87 5.03
CA CYS A 64 -16.57 22.38 5.52
C CYS A 64 -16.77 22.04 7.00
N ALA A 65 -17.41 22.96 7.73
CA ALA A 65 -17.88 22.73 9.08
C ALA A 65 -19.05 21.74 9.10
N ASN A 66 -19.42 21.25 10.29
CA ASN A 66 -20.57 20.36 10.49
C ASN A 66 -21.90 20.96 9.99
N SER A 67 -21.98 22.29 9.83
CA SER A 67 -23.13 23.00 9.27
C SER A 67 -23.22 22.94 7.73
N GLY A 68 -22.26 22.32 7.05
CA GLY A 68 -22.14 22.32 5.59
C GLY A 68 -21.57 23.63 5.02
N LEU A 69 -21.30 24.63 5.87
CA LEU A 69 -20.64 25.86 5.46
C LEU A 69 -19.13 25.64 5.37
N ARG A 70 -18.52 26.20 4.34
CA ARG A 70 -17.07 26.16 4.16
C ARG A 70 -16.35 26.88 5.30
N LEU A 71 -15.23 26.33 5.75
CA LEU A 71 -14.43 26.93 6.81
C LEU A 71 -13.94 28.33 6.39
N ALA A 72 -14.05 29.30 7.30
CA ALA A 72 -13.58 30.66 7.07
C ALA A 72 -12.07 30.73 6.82
N VAL A 73 -11.31 29.88 7.50
CA VAL A 73 -9.87 29.65 7.27
C VAL A 73 -9.70 28.20 6.85
N LEU A 74 -9.26 27.99 5.60
CA LEU A 74 -9.05 26.64 5.09
C LEU A 74 -7.78 26.02 5.71
N PRO A 75 -7.80 24.72 6.06
CA PRO A 75 -6.59 24.04 6.50
C PRO A 75 -5.50 24.06 5.41
N PRO A 76 -4.20 24.07 5.79
CA PRO A 76 -3.11 23.97 4.82
C PRO A 76 -3.22 22.70 3.95
N PRO A 77 -2.76 22.71 2.68
CA PRO A 77 -2.99 21.60 1.77
C PRO A 77 -2.47 20.25 2.27
N GLY A 78 -1.27 20.25 2.86
CA GLY A 78 -0.69 19.07 3.47
C GLY A 78 -1.52 18.50 4.63
N ARG A 79 -2.25 19.33 5.39
CA ARG A 79 -3.11 18.86 6.49
C ARG A 79 -4.37 18.17 5.97
N VAL A 80 -4.97 18.69 4.90
CA VAL A 80 -6.12 18.05 4.24
C VAL A 80 -5.69 16.69 3.71
N VAL A 81 -4.61 16.67 2.92
CA VAL A 81 -4.01 15.45 2.37
C VAL A 81 -3.69 14.44 3.47
N ALA A 82 -3.07 14.88 4.56
CA ALA A 82 -2.73 14.01 5.68
C ALA A 82 -3.94 13.37 6.38
N SER A 83 -5.10 14.02 6.31
CA SER A 83 -6.35 13.59 6.96
C SER A 83 -7.15 12.60 6.11
N LEU A 84 -6.84 12.46 4.82
CA LEU A 84 -7.52 11.53 3.92
C LEU A 84 -7.06 10.08 4.16
N SER A 85 -8.02 9.17 4.15
CA SER A 85 -7.78 7.73 4.29
C SER A 85 -7.08 7.13 3.06
N PHE A 86 -6.32 6.04 3.24
CA PHE A 86 -5.68 5.28 2.16
C PHE A 86 -6.57 5.11 0.91
N GLY A 87 -7.83 4.72 1.07
CA GLY A 87 -8.72 4.43 -0.06
C GLY A 87 -8.94 5.57 -1.04
N VAL A 88 -8.62 6.81 -0.67
CA VAL A 88 -8.66 7.96 -1.58
C VAL A 88 -7.58 7.84 -2.66
N TRP A 89 -6.36 7.44 -2.31
CA TRP A 89 -5.20 7.45 -3.21
C TRP A 89 -5.29 6.50 -4.42
N PRO A 90 -5.71 5.22 -4.28
CA PRO A 90 -5.95 4.37 -5.44
C PRO A 90 -7.08 4.90 -6.31
N ASN A 91 -8.15 5.47 -5.72
CA ASN A 91 -9.24 6.06 -6.51
C ASN A 91 -8.75 7.27 -7.30
N VAL A 92 -7.91 8.13 -6.70
CA VAL A 92 -7.30 9.26 -7.39
C VAL A 92 -6.52 8.79 -8.62
N LEU A 93 -5.65 7.78 -8.46
CA LEU A 93 -4.84 7.24 -9.56
C LEU A 93 -5.63 6.48 -10.62
N ASP A 94 -6.75 5.87 -10.27
CA ASP A 94 -7.53 5.00 -11.16
C ASP A 94 -8.51 5.79 -12.05
N SER A 95 -9.16 6.83 -11.51
CA SER A 95 -10.30 7.45 -12.18
C SER A 95 -10.53 8.95 -11.96
N GLN A 96 -9.71 9.64 -11.15
CA GLN A 96 -9.95 11.07 -10.87
C GLN A 96 -9.00 12.02 -11.61
N LEU A 97 -7.99 11.51 -12.31
CA LEU A 97 -7.04 12.35 -13.03
C LEU A 97 -7.69 12.91 -14.31
N PRO A 98 -7.59 14.22 -14.56
CA PRO A 98 -8.45 14.93 -15.52
C PRO A 98 -8.15 14.59 -16.99
N THR A 99 -6.91 14.27 -17.33
CA THR A 99 -6.52 13.92 -18.71
C THR A 99 -5.50 12.78 -18.74
N PRO A 100 -5.42 12.00 -19.84
CA PRO A 100 -4.40 10.96 -19.98
C PRO A 100 -2.96 11.47 -19.89
N ALA A 101 -2.71 12.73 -20.29
CA ALA A 101 -1.40 13.37 -20.20
C ALA A 101 -1.00 13.67 -18.74
N ILE A 102 -1.94 14.23 -17.95
CA ILE A 102 -1.77 14.43 -16.51
C ILE A 102 -1.62 13.09 -15.81
N GLU A 103 -2.39 12.08 -16.19
CA GLU A 103 -2.29 10.72 -15.66
C GLU A 103 -0.87 10.15 -15.89
N ALA A 104 -0.37 10.14 -17.13
CA ALA A 104 0.97 9.63 -17.44
C ALA A 104 2.07 10.39 -16.68
N THR A 105 1.97 11.72 -16.59
CA THR A 105 2.92 12.58 -15.87
C THR A 105 2.90 12.28 -14.37
N THR A 106 1.70 12.12 -13.80
CA THR A 106 1.52 11.75 -12.40
C THR A 106 2.18 10.41 -12.09
N PHE A 107 2.06 9.40 -12.96
CA PHE A 107 2.74 8.11 -12.73
C PHE A 107 4.27 8.20 -12.86
N VAL A 108 4.80 9.02 -13.77
CA VAL A 108 6.25 9.29 -13.84
C VAL A 108 6.74 9.93 -12.54
N ASP A 109 6.00 10.90 -12.02
CA ASP A 109 6.35 11.56 -10.78
C ASP A 109 6.13 10.67 -9.56
N VAL A 110 5.09 9.84 -9.51
CA VAL A 110 4.82 9.00 -8.35
C VAL A 110 5.78 7.81 -8.29
N PHE A 111 6.10 7.23 -9.44
CA PHE A 111 6.95 6.03 -9.59
C PHE A 111 8.20 6.31 -10.43
N PRO A 112 9.07 7.25 -10.01
CA PRO A 112 10.21 7.70 -10.83
C PRO A 112 11.27 6.63 -11.03
N ALA A 113 11.42 5.71 -10.08
CA ALA A 113 12.46 4.68 -10.08
C ALA A 113 12.04 3.40 -10.82
N HIS A 114 10.90 3.43 -11.52
CA HIS A 114 10.54 2.33 -12.42
C HIS A 114 11.58 2.24 -13.57
N PRO A 115 12.13 1.04 -13.90
CA PRO A 115 13.24 0.90 -14.86
C PRO A 115 13.00 1.54 -16.23
N ARG A 116 11.73 1.67 -16.64
CA ARG A 116 11.30 2.26 -17.91
C ARG A 116 10.27 3.38 -17.72
N ALA A 117 10.31 4.13 -16.61
CA ALA A 117 9.26 5.07 -16.19
C ALA A 117 8.69 5.93 -17.34
N ARG A 118 9.56 6.58 -18.13
CA ARG A 118 9.13 7.53 -19.18
C ARG A 118 8.26 6.91 -20.29
N GLN A 119 8.56 5.69 -20.72
CA GLN A 119 7.79 5.00 -21.76
C GLN A 119 6.69 4.12 -21.16
N HIS A 120 6.96 3.48 -20.02
CA HIS A 120 6.07 2.50 -19.40
C HIS A 120 4.73 3.12 -19.00
N TRP A 121 4.74 4.32 -18.42
CA TRP A 121 3.54 4.98 -17.92
C TRP A 121 2.66 5.63 -19.00
N ARG A 122 3.09 5.65 -20.26
CA ARG A 122 2.25 6.07 -21.39
C ARG A 122 1.15 5.06 -21.72
N PHE A 123 1.35 3.79 -21.34
CA PHE A 123 0.41 2.72 -21.61
C PHE A 123 -0.56 2.55 -20.43
N GLN A 124 -1.85 2.72 -20.68
CA GLN A 124 -2.90 2.57 -19.67
C GLN A 124 -2.89 1.22 -18.93
N PRO A 125 -2.67 0.06 -19.58
CA PRO A 125 -2.63 -1.23 -18.88
C PRO A 125 -1.57 -1.30 -17.78
N ASN A 126 -0.38 -0.72 -18.00
CA ASN A 126 0.71 -0.68 -17.03
C ASN A 126 0.34 0.12 -15.78
N ARG A 127 -0.37 1.24 -15.98
CA ARG A 127 -0.90 2.07 -14.89
C ARG A 127 -1.96 1.30 -14.09
N LYS A 128 -2.90 0.65 -14.77
CA LYS A 128 -3.93 -0.20 -14.15
C LYS A 128 -3.33 -1.36 -13.34
N GLU A 129 -2.29 -2.02 -13.84
CA GLU A 129 -1.59 -3.07 -13.11
C GLU A 129 -0.97 -2.53 -11.80
N THR A 130 -0.33 -1.37 -11.86
CA THR A 130 0.25 -0.73 -10.68
C THR A 130 -0.82 -0.31 -9.69
N VAL A 131 -1.94 0.27 -10.15
CA VAL A 131 -3.11 0.59 -9.31
C VAL A 131 -3.67 -0.67 -8.65
N ALA A 132 -3.70 -1.80 -9.33
CA ALA A 132 -4.15 -3.06 -8.73
C ALA A 132 -3.27 -3.47 -7.53
N VAL A 133 -1.95 -3.26 -7.60
CA VAL A 133 -1.06 -3.49 -6.45
C VAL A 133 -1.32 -2.49 -5.32
N VAL A 134 -1.57 -1.21 -5.64
CA VAL A 134 -1.96 -0.20 -4.63
C VAL A 134 -3.27 -0.60 -3.92
N LYS A 135 -4.27 -1.07 -4.68
CA LYS A 135 -5.54 -1.57 -4.14
C LYS A 135 -5.34 -2.83 -3.27
N ASP A 136 -4.44 -3.74 -3.66
CA ASP A 136 -4.09 -4.91 -2.83
C ASP A 136 -3.42 -4.47 -1.51
N ALA A 137 -2.53 -3.48 -1.54
CA ALA A 137 -1.94 -2.89 -0.34
C ALA A 137 -3.01 -2.26 0.57
N GLN A 138 -3.97 -1.52 0.01
CA GLN A 138 -5.14 -1.00 0.74
C GLN A 138 -5.96 -2.13 1.37
N ASN A 139 -6.22 -3.21 0.63
CA ASN A 139 -6.96 -4.37 1.13
C ASN A 139 -6.22 -5.04 2.30
N TRP A 140 -4.89 -5.18 2.21
CA TRP A 140 -4.07 -5.62 3.34
C TRP A 140 -4.20 -4.69 4.54
N ARG A 141 -4.12 -3.37 4.32
CA ARG A 141 -4.30 -2.38 5.39
C ARG A 141 -5.62 -2.57 6.13
N ASN A 142 -6.72 -2.65 5.39
CA ASN A 142 -8.06 -2.79 5.94
C ASN A 142 -8.22 -4.09 6.71
N ARG A 143 -7.60 -5.18 6.24
CA ARG A 143 -7.69 -6.48 6.91
C ARG A 143 -6.89 -6.47 8.22
N LEU A 144 -5.68 -5.92 8.19
CA LEU A 144 -4.84 -5.75 9.38
C LEU A 144 -5.53 -4.85 10.43
N SER A 145 -6.16 -3.74 10.02
CA SER A 145 -6.86 -2.85 10.96
C SER A 145 -8.08 -3.47 11.62
N HIS A 146 -8.70 -4.46 10.97
CA HIS A 146 -9.83 -5.20 11.51
C HIS A 146 -9.42 -6.51 12.19
N CYS A 147 -8.11 -6.73 12.42
CA CYS A 147 -7.56 -7.98 12.94
C CYS A 147 -8.03 -9.22 12.15
N LYS A 148 -8.36 -9.04 10.86
CA LYS A 148 -8.74 -10.14 9.98
C LYS A 148 -7.46 -10.91 9.61
N PRO A 149 -7.50 -12.25 9.48
CA PRO A 149 -6.35 -13.03 9.02
C PRO A 149 -5.82 -12.46 7.72
N VAL A 150 -4.51 -12.49 7.45
CA VAL A 150 -3.95 -11.91 6.20
C VAL A 150 -4.25 -12.81 4.97
N TRP A 151 -4.90 -13.95 5.15
CA TRP A 151 -4.96 -15.03 4.15
C TRP A 151 -6.38 -15.58 3.90
N SER A 152 -7.42 -14.75 4.03
CA SER A 152 -8.84 -15.14 3.99
C SER A 152 -9.40 -15.45 2.60
N GLU A 153 -8.65 -15.24 1.52
CA GLU A 153 -9.05 -15.76 0.20
C GLU A 153 -8.85 -17.28 0.21
N GLY A 154 -9.95 -18.00 0.46
CA GLY A 154 -9.98 -19.46 0.38
C GLY A 154 -9.74 -20.22 1.68
N TRP A 155 -9.94 -19.64 2.87
CA TRP A 155 -9.83 -20.42 4.11
C TRP A 155 -11.11 -21.20 4.49
N PHE A 156 -12.04 -21.40 3.55
CA PHE A 156 -13.18 -22.30 3.76
C PHE A 156 -12.85 -23.69 3.20
N ARG A 157 -12.28 -24.51 4.09
CA ARG A 157 -12.40 -25.98 4.19
C ARG A 157 -13.00 -26.68 2.96
N SER A 158 -12.29 -26.86 1.85
CA SER A 158 -12.68 -27.80 0.76
C SER A 158 -11.65 -28.07 -0.34
N SER A 159 -10.56 -27.28 -0.50
CA SER A 159 -9.66 -27.47 -1.66
C SER A 159 -8.31 -28.12 -1.29
N PRO A 160 -7.86 -29.17 -2.01
CA PRO A 160 -6.53 -29.78 -1.89
C PRO A 160 -5.34 -28.81 -2.14
N ALA A 161 -5.60 -27.60 -2.63
CA ALA A 161 -4.63 -26.56 -2.98
C ALA A 161 -4.44 -25.46 -1.91
N GLN A 162 -4.73 -25.76 -0.64
CA GLN A 162 -4.80 -24.78 0.46
C GLN A 162 -3.90 -25.15 1.66
N HIS A 163 -2.77 -25.82 1.41
CA HIS A 163 -1.78 -26.08 2.45
C HIS A 163 -1.09 -24.76 2.86
N TRP A 164 -0.66 -24.65 4.13
CA TRP A 164 -0.05 -23.42 4.65
C TRP A 164 1.22 -23.02 3.87
N SER A 165 1.92 -23.95 3.24
CA SER A 165 3.07 -23.66 2.36
C SER A 165 2.66 -22.82 1.15
N ASP A 166 1.54 -23.16 0.51
CA ASP A 166 1.03 -22.43 -0.65
C ASP A 166 0.58 -21.02 -0.23
N MET A 167 0.08 -20.89 1.00
CA MET A 167 -0.31 -19.61 1.58
C MET A 167 0.91 -18.73 1.91
N LEU A 168 1.97 -19.30 2.48
CA LEU A 168 3.22 -18.59 2.74
C LEU A 168 3.77 -18.00 1.43
N GLN A 169 3.81 -18.81 0.36
CA GLN A 169 4.24 -18.35 -0.96
C GLN A 169 3.37 -17.18 -1.48
N ARG A 170 2.04 -17.25 -1.32
CA ARG A 170 1.15 -16.15 -1.71
C ARG A 170 1.42 -14.88 -0.90
N VAL A 171 1.58 -14.99 0.42
CA VAL A 171 1.86 -13.83 1.30
C VAL A 171 3.22 -13.22 0.95
N MET A 172 4.25 -14.04 0.75
CA MET A 172 5.58 -13.61 0.33
C MET A 172 5.55 -12.89 -1.02
N SER A 173 4.88 -13.50 -2.02
CA SER A 173 4.73 -12.92 -3.36
C SER A 173 4.00 -11.57 -3.33
N ARG A 174 2.88 -11.49 -2.61
CA ARG A 174 2.14 -10.22 -2.42
C ARG A 174 3.00 -9.16 -1.72
N ARG A 175 3.71 -9.51 -0.64
CA ARG A 175 4.64 -8.57 0.03
C ARG A 175 5.71 -8.07 -0.93
N GLN A 176 6.28 -8.97 -1.73
CA GLN A 176 7.32 -8.61 -2.70
C GLN A 176 6.80 -7.63 -3.76
N ARG A 177 5.56 -7.79 -4.24
CA ARG A 177 4.93 -6.84 -5.16
C ARG A 177 4.73 -5.45 -4.52
N ILE A 178 4.28 -5.39 -3.27
CA ILE A 178 4.15 -4.11 -2.53
C ILE A 178 5.52 -3.45 -2.36
N LEU A 179 6.55 -4.22 -1.96
CA LEU A 179 7.92 -3.72 -1.84
C LEU A 179 8.50 -3.24 -3.17
N GLN A 180 8.18 -3.92 -4.28
CA GLN A 180 8.60 -3.53 -5.61
C GLN A 180 8.01 -2.17 -6.01
N VAL A 181 6.69 -1.99 -5.85
CA VAL A 181 6.04 -0.70 -6.12
C VAL A 181 6.56 0.39 -5.16
N MET A 182 6.81 0.06 -3.89
CA MET A 182 7.45 0.99 -2.95
C MET A 182 8.84 1.40 -3.41
N ALA A 183 9.63 0.48 -3.96
CA ALA A 183 10.94 0.78 -4.51
C ALA A 183 10.85 1.68 -5.75
N TRP A 184 9.78 1.58 -6.55
CA TRP A 184 9.55 2.52 -7.65
C TRP A 184 9.23 3.94 -7.16
N MET A 185 8.57 4.07 -6.00
CA MET A 185 8.27 5.38 -5.38
C MET A 185 9.49 5.97 -4.66
N CYS A 186 10.15 5.18 -3.83
CA CYS A 186 11.30 5.57 -3.02
C CYS A 186 12.18 4.33 -2.70
N PRO A 187 13.26 4.09 -3.49
CA PRO A 187 14.16 2.96 -3.29
C PRO A 187 14.73 2.86 -1.87
N GLN A 188 15.07 4.01 -1.27
CA GLN A 188 15.65 4.11 0.06
C GLN A 188 14.66 3.63 1.13
N THR A 189 13.40 4.06 1.06
CA THR A 189 12.34 3.59 1.98
C THR A 189 12.11 2.08 1.83
N ALA A 190 12.16 1.55 0.61
CA ALA A 190 12.07 0.11 0.36
C ALA A 190 13.24 -0.67 0.97
N GLN A 191 14.47 -0.15 0.88
CA GLN A 191 15.64 -0.75 1.51
C GLN A 191 15.55 -0.71 3.04
N VAL A 192 15.15 0.41 3.64
CA VAL A 192 14.95 0.54 5.09
C VAL A 192 13.92 -0.48 5.58
N HIS A 193 12.82 -0.68 4.85
CA HIS A 193 11.82 -1.68 5.24
C HIS A 193 12.36 -3.11 5.11
N ARG A 194 13.03 -3.43 4.00
CA ARG A 194 13.61 -4.76 3.73
C ARG A 194 14.68 -5.13 4.77
N HIS A 195 15.61 -4.23 5.05
CA HIS A 195 16.74 -4.48 5.93
C HIS A 195 16.46 -4.12 7.39
N GLY A 196 15.38 -3.42 7.68
CA GLY A 196 14.98 -3.06 9.05
C GLY A 196 14.50 -4.27 9.85
N PHE A 197 14.30 -4.05 11.16
CA PHE A 197 13.84 -5.09 12.08
C PHE A 197 12.56 -5.79 11.59
N GLN A 198 11.56 -5.02 11.18
CA GLN A 198 10.27 -5.56 10.72
C GLN A 198 10.40 -6.41 9.44
N GLY A 199 11.28 -6.02 8.52
CA GLY A 199 11.53 -6.78 7.30
C GLY A 199 12.20 -8.12 7.59
N ARG A 200 13.28 -8.11 8.37
CA ARG A 200 13.99 -9.33 8.78
C ARG A 200 13.12 -10.26 9.63
N LEU A 201 12.35 -9.70 10.57
CA LEU A 201 11.42 -10.47 11.39
C LEU A 201 10.33 -11.10 10.52
N PHE A 202 9.79 -10.38 9.54
CA PHE A 202 8.85 -10.98 8.60
C PHE A 202 9.47 -12.17 7.87
N ASP A 203 10.69 -12.02 7.34
CA ASP A 203 11.39 -13.09 6.59
C ASP A 203 11.69 -14.32 7.45
N GLN A 204 11.87 -14.16 8.76
CA GLN A 204 11.99 -15.26 9.72
C GLN A 204 10.64 -15.93 10.01
N LEU A 205 9.56 -15.16 10.10
CA LEU A 205 8.22 -15.66 10.44
C LEU A 205 7.51 -16.36 9.27
N VAL A 206 7.92 -16.14 8.02
CA VAL A 206 7.32 -16.76 6.83
C VAL A 206 8.08 -17.99 6.34
N GLN A 207 8.85 -18.63 7.22
CA GLN A 207 9.56 -19.87 6.91
C GLN A 207 8.72 -21.09 7.27
N ASP A 208 8.86 -22.14 6.47
CA ASP A 208 8.21 -23.43 6.73
C ASP A 208 8.52 -23.96 8.14
N ALA A 209 9.77 -23.82 8.59
CA ALA A 209 10.19 -24.21 9.94
C ALA A 209 9.47 -23.40 11.04
N ALA A 210 9.28 -22.09 10.84
CA ALA A 210 8.60 -21.24 11.80
C ALA A 210 7.11 -21.59 11.92
N VAL A 211 6.45 -21.87 10.79
CA VAL A 211 5.05 -22.32 10.79
C VAL A 211 4.93 -23.71 11.40
N PHE A 212 5.82 -24.63 11.03
CA PHE A 212 5.82 -25.98 11.57
C PHE A 212 6.04 -26.00 13.07
N ALA A 213 6.99 -25.21 13.58
CA ALA A 213 7.23 -25.08 15.01
C ALA A 213 5.98 -24.58 15.76
N TYR A 214 5.28 -23.58 15.20
CA TYR A 214 4.03 -23.08 15.77
C TYR A 214 2.90 -24.13 15.73
N VAL A 215 2.76 -24.87 14.63
CA VAL A 215 1.73 -25.92 14.50
C VAL A 215 2.00 -27.09 15.45
N SER A 216 3.26 -27.48 15.60
CA SER A 216 3.67 -28.62 16.42
C SER A 216 3.68 -28.29 17.91
N GLN A 217 3.99 -27.05 18.30
CA GLN A 217 4.12 -26.61 19.70
C GLN A 217 3.62 -25.16 19.91
N PRO A 218 2.30 -24.91 19.82
CA PRO A 218 1.74 -23.54 19.80
C PRO A 218 1.91 -22.76 21.11
N LEU A 219 2.19 -23.43 22.23
CA LEU A 219 2.25 -22.86 23.58
C LEU A 219 3.57 -23.14 24.31
N ALA A 220 4.60 -23.64 23.63
CA ALA A 220 5.90 -23.84 24.27
C ALA A 220 6.45 -22.47 24.72
N PRO A 221 6.80 -22.30 26.01
CA PRO A 221 7.37 -21.05 26.49
C PRO A 221 8.66 -20.76 25.72
N TRP A 222 8.84 -19.52 25.29
CA TRP A 222 10.02 -19.04 24.54
C TRP A 222 11.36 -19.20 25.30
N SER A 223 11.35 -19.80 26.49
CA SER A 223 12.49 -19.96 27.39
C SER A 223 13.56 -20.93 26.87
N GLU A 224 13.28 -21.76 25.86
CA GLU A 224 14.24 -22.76 25.34
C GLU A 224 14.95 -22.35 24.04
N GLY A 225 14.85 -21.08 23.64
CA GLY A 225 15.45 -20.59 22.39
C GLY A 225 14.56 -20.84 21.18
N VAL A 226 15.00 -20.35 20.00
CA VAL A 226 14.28 -20.56 18.73
C VAL A 226 14.16 -22.07 18.52
N PRO A 227 12.95 -22.63 18.31
CA PRO A 227 12.78 -24.06 18.10
C PRO A 227 13.71 -24.53 16.99
N ILE A 228 14.59 -25.48 17.32
CA ILE A 228 15.53 -26.06 16.38
C ILE A 228 14.72 -26.62 15.22
N SER A 229 15.14 -26.29 14.00
CA SER A 229 14.46 -26.71 12.77
C SER A 229 14.39 -28.24 12.70
N ASP A 230 13.25 -28.82 13.09
CA ASP A 230 12.95 -30.25 12.90
C ASP A 230 12.67 -30.51 11.42
N ASN A 231 13.75 -30.50 10.63
CA ASN A 231 13.70 -30.69 9.19
C ASN A 231 13.16 -32.08 8.82
N ALA A 232 13.41 -33.09 9.65
CA ALA A 232 12.95 -34.46 9.45
C ALA A 232 11.44 -34.55 9.69
N GLY A 233 10.94 -34.00 10.80
CA GLY A 233 9.51 -33.92 11.08
C GLY A 233 8.76 -33.09 10.04
N LEU A 234 9.35 -31.98 9.58
CA LEU A 234 8.78 -31.17 8.50
C LEU A 234 8.69 -31.94 7.18
N ALA A 235 9.73 -32.70 6.81
CA ALA A 235 9.72 -33.51 5.60
C ALA A 235 8.67 -34.63 5.67
N LEU A 236 8.59 -35.33 6.80
CA LEU A 236 7.59 -36.37 7.05
C LEU A 236 6.16 -35.78 7.05
N TYR A 237 5.97 -34.61 7.65
CA TYR A 237 4.68 -33.92 7.64
C TYR A 237 4.24 -33.58 6.21
N LYS A 238 5.16 -33.09 5.37
CA LYS A 238 4.89 -32.81 3.96
C LYS A 238 4.62 -34.07 3.12
N GLN A 239 5.20 -35.21 3.47
CA GLN A 239 4.99 -36.50 2.80
C GLN A 239 3.64 -37.16 3.13
N ARG A 240 3.02 -36.81 4.26
CA ARG A 240 1.67 -37.29 4.65
C ARG A 240 0.53 -36.57 3.88
N ARG A 241 0.87 -35.75 2.89
CA ARG A 241 -0.07 -35.01 2.03
C ARG A 241 -0.58 -35.88 0.89
#